data_AF-A0A6N9PDE4-F1
#
_entry.id   AF-A0A6N9PDE4-F1
#
_cell.length_a   1.000
_cell.length_b   1.000
_cell.length_c   1.000
_cell.angle_alpha   90.00
_cell.angle_beta   90.00
_cell.angle_gamma   90.00
#
_symmetry.space_group_name_H-M   'P 1'
#
loop_
_entity.id
_entity.type
_entity.pdbx_description
1 polymer ?
#
loop_
_entity_poly.entity_id
_entity_poly.type
_entity_poly.pdbx_seq_one_letter_code
_entity_poly.pdbx_strand_id
1 'polypeptide(L)'
;MSFEAEVIPLFIGGVAIVSALELIAGCVLLRNLREARNRLIAHTVCMIIAQLFLIRSIFANWLGVKLKIASISNSVNIGMFGLFWAVSVVLLLSAIRSLTESNKKES
;
A
#
# COMPACT_ATOMS: atom_id res chain seq x y z
N MET A 1 -10.27 -24.37 15.03
CA MET A 1 -10.26 -22.92 14.74
C MET A 1 -8.90 -22.32 15.13
N SER A 2 -7.79 -22.75 14.52
CA SER A 2 -6.43 -22.21 14.78
C SER A 2 -5.94 -21.36 13.60
N PHE A 3 -6.18 -21.83 12.37
CA PHE A 3 -5.67 -21.20 11.16
C PHE A 3 -6.12 -19.74 10.96
N GLU A 4 -7.38 -19.38 11.15
CA GLU A 4 -7.81 -17.98 10.99
C GLU A 4 -7.23 -17.05 12.06
N ALA A 5 -6.96 -17.56 13.26
CA ALA A 5 -6.36 -16.78 14.35
C ALA A 5 -4.86 -16.50 14.12
N GLU A 6 -4.17 -17.35 13.34
CA GLU A 6 -2.75 -17.22 13.05
C GLU A 6 -2.48 -16.52 11.70
N VAL A 7 -3.32 -16.77 10.68
CA VAL A 7 -3.14 -16.23 9.33
C VAL A 7 -3.42 -14.72 9.28
N ILE A 8 -4.40 -14.22 10.04
CA ILE A 8 -4.76 -12.80 10.03
C ILE A 8 -3.63 -11.93 10.60
N PRO A 9 -3.06 -12.20 11.79
CA PRO A 9 -1.90 -11.48 12.29
C PRO A 9 -0.68 -11.61 11.39
N LEU A 10 -0.46 -12.78 10.79
CA LEU A 10 0.66 -13.00 9.88
C LEU A 10 0.53 -12.17 8.60
N PHE A 11 -0.67 -12.02 8.06
CA PHE A 11 -0.94 -11.17 6.91
C PHE A 11 -0.72 -9.68 7.24
N ILE A 12 -1.26 -9.21 8.36
CA ILE A 12 -1.10 -7.81 8.81
C ILE A 12 0.37 -7.52 9.11
N GLY A 13 1.04 -8.43 9.82
CA GLY A 13 2.47 -8.33 10.14
C GLY A 13 3.33 -8.35 8.89
N GLY A 14 3.04 -9.24 7.94
CA GLY A 14 3.74 -9.31 6.65
C GLY A 14 3.62 -8.01 5.86
N VAL A 15 2.40 -7.46 5.75
CA VAL A 15 2.16 -6.15 5.13
C VAL A 15 2.97 -5.05 5.80
N ALA A 16 2.98 -5.01 7.14
CA ALA A 16 3.72 -4.00 7.90
C ALA A 16 5.24 -4.10 7.66
N ILE A 17 5.79 -5.32 7.69
CA ILE A 17 7.22 -5.58 7.43
C ILE A 17 7.59 -5.17 6.01
N VAL A 18 6.81 -5.59 5.00
CA VAL A 18 7.07 -5.25 3.60
C VAL A 18 6.99 -3.75 3.38
N SER A 19 5.98 -3.08 3.95
CA SER A 19 5.83 -1.62 3.85
C SER A 19 7.00 -0.88 4.50
N ALA A 20 7.48 -1.35 5.65
CA ALA A 20 8.64 -0.78 6.32
C ALA A 20 9.93 -0.97 5.51
N LEU A 21 10.14 -2.18 4.96
CA LEU A 21 11.27 -2.47 4.10
C LEU A 21 11.25 -1.63 2.83
N GLU A 22 10.10 -1.47 2.18
CA GLU A 22 9.93 -0.62 1.01
C GLU A 22 10.27 0.84 1.33
N LEU A 23 9.81 1.35 2.48
CA LEU A 23 10.10 2.71 2.90
C LEU A 23 11.60 2.91 3.19
N ILE A 24 12.23 1.97 3.92
CA ILE A 24 13.66 2.02 4.24
C ILE A 24 14.49 1.92 2.96
N ALA A 25 14.21 0.94 2.11
CA ALA A 25 14.91 0.74 0.84
C ALA A 25 14.74 1.95 -0.08
N GLY A 26 13.53 2.50 -0.22
CA GLY A 26 13.26 3.70 -0.99
C GLY A 26 13.99 4.92 -0.44
N CYS A 27 14.06 5.09 0.88
CA CYS A 27 14.80 6.19 1.50
C CYS A 27 16.31 6.08 1.30
N VAL A 28 16.88 4.87 1.40
CA VAL A 28 18.31 4.62 1.23
C VAL A 28 18.70 4.77 -0.23
N LEU A 29 17.96 4.13 -1.14
CA LEU A 29 18.27 4.07 -2.56
C LEU A 29 18.06 5.43 -3.27
N LEU A 30 17.05 6.21 -2.85
CA LEU A 30 16.76 7.53 -3.41
C LEU A 30 17.19 8.68 -2.48
N ARG A 31 18.19 8.45 -1.62
CA ARG A 31 18.67 9.47 -0.67
C ARG A 31 19.04 10.80 -1.33
N ASN A 32 19.60 10.74 -2.54
CA ASN A 32 20.05 11.92 -3.30
C ASN A 32 18.98 12.49 -4.26
N LEU A 33 17.84 11.80 -4.45
CA LEU A 33 16.80 12.19 -5.40
C LEU A 33 15.50 12.48 -4.66
N ARG A 34 15.46 13.67 -4.04
CA ARG A 34 14.38 14.11 -3.13
C ARG A 34 12.98 14.00 -3.75
N GLU A 35 12.84 14.36 -5.03
CA GLU A 35 11.58 14.27 -5.79
C GLU A 35 11.08 12.83 -5.92
N ALA A 36 11.92 11.93 -6.43
CA ALA A 36 11.57 10.53 -6.61
C ALA A 36 11.37 9.81 -5.27
N ARG A 37 12.12 10.20 -4.22
CA ARG A 37 11.90 9.74 -2.85
C ARG A 37 10.53 10.15 -2.32
N ASN A 38 10.14 11.42 -2.49
CA ASN A 38 8.81 11.88 -2.04
C ASN A 38 7.67 11.13 -2.74
N ARG A 39 7.83 10.85 -4.05
CA ARG A 39 6.86 10.06 -4.82
C ARG A 39 6.79 8.60 -4.33
N LEU A 40 7.92 7.99 -3.97
CA LEU A 40 7.95 6.65 -3.38
C LEU A 40 7.31 6.61 -1.99
N ILE A 41 7.56 7.60 -1.13
CA ILE A 41 6.88 7.69 0.17
C ILE A 41 5.37 7.83 -0.04
N ALA A 42 4.93 8.68 -0.98
CA ALA A 42 3.51 8.83 -1.30
C ALA A 42 2.90 7.52 -1.85
N HIS A 43 3.64 6.77 -2.67
CA HIS A 43 3.27 5.43 -3.14
C HIS A 43 3.07 4.46 -1.96
N THR A 44 4.05 4.33 -1.07
CA THR A 44 3.98 3.43 0.09
C THR A 44 2.83 3.81 1.01
N VAL A 45 2.57 5.11 1.25
CA VAL A 45 1.40 5.55 2.03
C VAL A 45 0.09 5.15 1.35
N CYS A 46 -0.03 5.32 0.02
CA CYS A 46 -1.21 4.87 -0.72
C CYS A 46 -1.39 3.35 -0.64
N MET A 47 -0.30 2.57 -0.73
CA MET A 47 -0.34 1.11 -0.57
C MET A 47 -0.82 0.71 0.83
N ILE A 48 -0.32 1.35 1.89
CA ILE A 48 -0.76 1.09 3.27
C ILE A 48 -2.26 1.37 3.40
N ILE A 49 -2.74 2.50 2.89
CA ILE A 49 -4.16 2.87 2.92
C ILE A 49 -5.01 1.85 2.14
N ALA A 50 -4.58 1.47 0.93
CA ALA A 50 -5.24 0.44 0.13
C ALA A 50 -5.34 -0.87 0.92
N GLN A 51 -4.24 -1.30 1.53
CA GLN A 51 -4.18 -2.55 2.28
C GLN A 51 -5.08 -2.52 3.52
N LEU A 52 -5.24 -1.37 4.18
CA LEU A 52 -6.22 -1.21 5.28
C LEU A 52 -7.66 -1.44 4.80
N PHE A 53 -8.04 -0.90 3.65
CA PHE A 53 -9.35 -1.17 3.06
C PHE A 53 -9.54 -2.64 2.68
N LEU A 54 -8.49 -3.28 2.16
CA LEU A 54 -8.50 -4.70 1.83
C LEU A 54 -8.66 -5.58 3.08
N ILE A 55 -7.88 -5.31 4.13
CA ILE A 55 -7.96 -6.00 5.43
C ILE A 55 -9.35 -5.82 6.04
N ARG A 56 -9.91 -4.61 6.00
CA ARG A 56 -11.28 -4.32 6.45
C ARG A 56 -12.32 -5.11 5.68
N SER A 57 -12.13 -5.33 4.37
CA SER A 57 -13.08 -6.07 3.53
C SER A 57 -13.00 -7.59 3.73
N ILE A 58 -11.79 -8.14 3.89
CA ILE A 58 -11.56 -9.58 4.01
C ILE A 58 -11.86 -10.05 5.44
N PHE A 59 -11.46 -9.26 6.44
CA PHE A 59 -11.54 -9.63 7.86
C PHE A 59 -12.62 -8.88 8.64
N ALA A 60 -13.64 -8.35 7.96
CA ALA A 60 -14.76 -7.62 8.58
C ALA A 60 -15.41 -8.41 9.74
N ASN A 61 -15.57 -9.72 9.55
CA ASN A 61 -16.14 -10.64 10.55
C ASN A 61 -15.23 -10.82 11.77
N TRP A 62 -13.91 -10.81 11.59
CA TRP A 62 -12.93 -10.93 12.67
C TRP A 62 -12.79 -9.63 13.47
N LEU A 63 -12.88 -8.47 12.80
CA LEU A 63 -12.86 -7.14 13.42
C LEU A 63 -14.13 -6.78 14.20
N GLY A 64 -15.11 -7.69 14.29
CA GLY A 64 -16.36 -7.47 15.03
C GLY A 64 -17.25 -6.36 14.44
N VAL A 65 -17.04 -5.98 13.18
CA VAL A 65 -17.80 -4.90 12.55
C VAL A 65 -19.18 -5.42 12.17
N LYS A 66 -20.20 -5.17 13.01
CA LYS A 66 -21.62 -5.40 12.68
C LYS A 66 -22.07 -4.43 11.59
N LEU A 67 -21.75 -4.75 10.34
CA LEU A 67 -22.23 -3.99 9.18
C LEU A 67 -23.66 -4.40 8.86
N LYS A 68 -24.58 -3.43 8.95
CA LYS A 68 -26.02 -3.56 8.69
C LYS A 68 -26.32 -4.18 7.31
N ILE A 69 -25.42 -4.00 6.34
CA ILE A 69 -25.39 -4.68 5.03
C ILE A 69 -23.91 -4.96 4.68
N ALA A 70 -23.41 -6.15 5.02
CA ALA A 70 -22.01 -6.52 4.80
C ALA A 70 -21.55 -6.41 3.33
N SER A 71 -22.46 -6.67 2.37
CA SER A 71 -22.17 -6.62 0.93
C SER A 71 -21.82 -5.22 0.41
N ILE A 72 -22.59 -4.18 0.79
CA ILE A 72 -22.37 -2.81 0.31
C ILE A 72 -21.05 -2.26 0.86
N SER A 73 -20.81 -2.46 2.15
CA SER A 73 -19.56 -1.98 2.77
C SER A 73 -18.33 -2.69 2.22
N ASN A 74 -18.41 -3.99 1.88
CA ASN A 74 -17.31 -4.69 1.25
C ASN A 74 -17.05 -4.18 -0.17
N SER A 75 -18.09 -3.95 -0.98
CA SER A 75 -17.92 -3.40 -2.33
C SER A 75 -17.26 -2.01 -2.32
N VAL A 76 -17.63 -1.14 -1.35
CA VAL A 76 -17.01 0.18 -1.20
C VAL A 76 -15.55 0.06 -0.75
N ASN A 77 -15.24 -0.80 0.21
CA ASN A 77 -13.86 -1.04 0.66
C ASN A 77 -12.97 -1.59 -0.48
N ILE A 78 -13.49 -2.53 -1.27
CA ILE A 78 -12.77 -3.08 -2.44
C ILE A 78 -12.58 -2.00 -3.52
N GLY A 79 -13.59 -1.18 -3.78
CA GLY A 79 -13.48 -0.05 -4.70
C GLY A 79 -12.44 0.98 -4.27
N MET A 80 -12.42 1.33 -2.98
CA MET A 80 -11.42 2.23 -2.40
C MET A 80 -10.01 1.63 -2.43
N PHE A 81 -9.86 0.33 -2.13
CA PHE A 81 -8.61 -0.39 -2.33
C PHE A 81 -8.11 -0.25 -3.78
N GLY A 82 -8.98 -0.53 -4.77
CA GLY A 82 -8.62 -0.42 -6.18
C GLY A 82 -8.20 0.99 -6.59
N LEU A 83 -8.88 2.01 -6.07
CA LEU A 83 -8.57 3.41 -6.35
C LEU A 83 -7.23 3.84 -5.77
N PHE A 84 -6.96 3.54 -4.49
CA PHE A 84 -5.68 3.83 -3.86
C PHE A 84 -4.53 3.02 -4.50
N TRP A 85 -4.80 1.77 -4.90
CA TRP A 85 -3.84 0.96 -5.63
C TRP A 85 -3.52 1.56 -7.01
N ALA A 86 -4.52 2.02 -7.76
CA ALA A 86 -4.30 2.66 -9.05
C ALA A 86 -3.49 3.96 -8.91
N VAL A 87 -3.82 4.81 -7.94
CA VAL A 87 -3.05 6.04 -7.65
C VAL A 87 -1.61 5.70 -7.26
N SER A 88 -1.44 4.66 -6.45
CA SER A 88 -0.14 4.15 -6.04
C SER A 88 0.73 3.74 -7.26
N VAL A 89 0.18 3.00 -8.22
CA VAL A 89 0.91 2.61 -9.44
C VAL A 89 1.31 3.84 -10.26
N VAL A 90 0.45 4.84 -10.38
CA VAL A 90 0.76 6.09 -11.09
C VAL A 90 1.93 6.83 -10.41
N LEU A 91 1.94 6.89 -9.07
CA LEU A 91 3.03 7.50 -8.31
C LEU A 91 4.36 6.76 -8.52
N LEU A 92 4.32 5.42 -8.56
CA LEU A 92 5.49 4.59 -8.83
C LEU A 92 6.05 4.84 -10.23
N LEU A 93 5.21 4.81 -11.26
CA LEU A 93 5.61 5.10 -12.64
C LEU A 93 6.17 6.51 -12.78
N SER A 94 5.58 7.48 -12.09
CA SER A 94 6.07 8.85 -12.03
C SER A 94 7.43 8.97 -11.34
N ALA A 95 7.69 8.18 -10.29
CA ALA A 95 9.01 8.11 -9.66
C ALA A 95 10.06 7.51 -10.60
N ILE A 96 9.73 6.40 -11.28
CA ILE A 96 10.60 5.76 -12.28
C ILE A 96 10.92 6.72 -13.42
N ARG A 97 9.93 7.41 -13.96
CA ARG A 97 10.14 8.41 -15.01
C ARG A 97 11.07 9.53 -14.54
N SER A 98 10.90 10.02 -13.32
CA SER A 98 11.78 11.03 -12.73
C SER A 98 13.23 10.53 -12.63
N LEU A 99 13.43 9.25 -12.28
CA LEU A 99 14.76 8.64 -12.22
C LEU A 99 15.41 8.55 -13.61
N THR A 100 14.65 8.13 -14.63
CA THR A 100 15.13 8.05 -16.02
C THR A 100 15.48 9.43 -16.59
N GLU A 101 14.66 10.45 -16.33
CA GLU A 101 14.91 11.82 -16.78
C GLU A 101 16.11 12.47 -16.07
N SER A 102 16.34 12.18 -14.79
CA SER A 102 17.53 12.60 -14.06
C SER A 102 18.81 11.99 -14.64
N ASN A 103 18.81 10.68 -14.90
CA ASN A 103 19.97 9.98 -15.45
C ASN A 103 20.34 10.49 -16.86
N LYS A 104 19.33 10.77 -17.70
CA LYS A 104 19.54 11.31 -19.06
C LYS A 104 20.15 12.73 -19.07
N LYS A 105 20.08 13.50 -17.98
CA LYS A 105 20.70 14.82 -17.88
C LYS A 105 22.17 14.78 -17.47
N GLU A 106 22.62 13.65 -16.92
CA GLU A 106 24.02 13.44 -16.49
C GLU A 106 24.87 12.68 -17.53
N SER A 107 24.26 12.18 -18.61
CA SER A 107 24.94 11.55 -19.76
C SER A 107 25.04 12.48 -20.96
#